data_AF-A0A7Y5MS91-F1
#
_entry.id   AF-A0A7Y5MS91-F1
#
_cell.length_a   1.000
_cell.length_b   1.000
_cell.length_c   1.000
_cell.angle_alpha   90.00
_cell.angle_beta   90.00
_cell.angle_gamma   90.00
#
_symmetry.space_group_name_H-M   'P 1'
#
loop_
_entity.id
_entity.type
_entity.pdbx_description
1 polymer ?
#
loop_
_entity_poly.entity_id
_entity_poly.type
_entity_poly.pdbx_seq_one_letter_code
_entity_poly.pdbx_strand_id
1 'polypeptide(L)'
;MAQMAWKYISSEGKTYYVGLFHSEKDGNLVIYCGSNIVHIDFNVLEASTFSFLIDDDLCEVVVEPAKTGFSYQFFANREKEAERKAERKKLDRKYLKQTIIFGAIFILVIIGGTILVVSQYRENIRQREMEIARSAYKSIATAVVEVEEQTGDTVIAYYRFLTNEGGEFSNAVLLPTGKTPAGLPVEDGDEFTVFYTEDRPNDNSLKWSMPVTAQLERYRSRVTERHASLHPDLTAQQVNCQLDIALQLKGLEGWADFYFQHATPEENPFNNNLTYKRLVRDVPFKQAVEKACLLR
;
A
#
# COMPACT_ATOMS: atom_id res chain seq x y z
N MET A 1 -60.54 -0.22 37.73
CA MET A 1 -59.21 0.08 37.17
C MET A 1 -58.32 -1.06 37.59
N ALA A 2 -57.81 -1.81 36.61
CA ALA A 2 -56.86 -2.88 36.86
C ALA A 2 -55.45 -2.39 36.52
N GLN A 3 -54.51 -2.64 37.43
CA GLN A 3 -53.09 -2.39 37.21
C GLN A 3 -52.34 -3.69 37.46
N MET A 4 -51.58 -4.13 36.46
CA MET A 4 -50.72 -5.31 36.53
C MET A 4 -49.28 -4.92 36.27
N ALA A 5 -48.35 -5.64 36.88
CA ALA A 5 -46.93 -5.50 36.62
C ALA A 5 -46.25 -6.87 36.62
N TRP A 6 -45.34 -7.06 35.68
CA TRP A 6 -44.51 -8.24 35.54
C TRP A 6 -43.05 -7.84 35.54
N LYS A 7 -42.22 -8.66 36.20
CA LYS A 7 -40.77 -8.58 36.08
C LYS A 7 -40.34 -9.54 34.98
N TYR A 8 -39.71 -9.01 33.95
CA TYR A 8 -39.19 -9.77 32.82
C TYR A 8 -37.66 -9.76 32.81
N ILE A 9 -37.03 -10.85 32.39
CA ILE A 9 -35.59 -10.93 32.17
C ILE A 9 -35.39 -11.26 30.70
N SER A 10 -34.75 -10.35 29.96
CA SER A 10 -34.53 -10.53 28.52
C SER A 10 -33.50 -11.61 28.22
N SER A 11 -33.42 -12.05 26.96
CA SER A 11 -32.40 -12.98 26.49
C SER A 11 -30.97 -12.47 26.68
N GLU A 12 -30.78 -11.15 26.80
CA GLU A 12 -29.51 -10.50 27.15
C GLU A 12 -29.21 -10.47 28.66
N GLY A 13 -30.13 -10.96 29.50
CA GLY A 13 -30.01 -10.98 30.96
C GLY A 13 -30.39 -9.66 31.65
N LYS A 14 -30.88 -8.66 30.91
CA LYS A 14 -31.36 -7.39 31.47
C LYS A 14 -32.74 -7.59 32.09
N THR A 15 -32.98 -6.91 33.20
CA THR A 15 -34.28 -6.96 33.89
C THR A 15 -35.14 -5.78 33.49
N TYR A 16 -36.39 -6.06 33.12
CA TYR A 16 -37.40 -5.09 32.75
C TYR A 16 -38.63 -5.21 33.64
N TYR A 17 -39.32 -4.08 33.84
CA TYR A 17 -40.61 -4.03 34.53
C TYR A 17 -41.68 -3.66 33.51
N VAL A 18 -42.47 -4.64 33.12
CA VAL A 18 -43.58 -4.46 32.19
C VAL A 18 -44.83 -4.19 33.01
N GLY A 19 -45.48 -3.07 32.79
CA GLY A 19 -46.73 -2.74 33.45
C GLY A 19 -47.86 -2.53 32.46
N LEU A 20 -49.07 -2.77 32.94
CA LEU A 20 -50.31 -2.60 32.21
C LEU A 20 -51.30 -1.84 33.07
N PHE A 21 -51.93 -0.85 32.46
CA PHE A 21 -53.08 -0.14 33.00
C PHE A 21 -54.28 -0.39 32.09
N HIS A 22 -55.41 -0.81 32.66
CA HIS A 22 -56.64 -1.04 31.91
C HIS A 22 -57.87 -0.49 32.65
N SER A 23 -58.60 0.41 31.99
CA SER A 23 -59.93 0.86 32.44
C SER A 23 -60.99 -0.14 31.97
N GLU A 24 -61.42 -1.05 32.84
CA GLU A 24 -62.41 -2.08 32.50
C GLU A 24 -63.77 -1.54 32.03
N LYS A 25 -64.12 -0.29 32.38
CA LYS A 25 -65.38 0.35 31.96
C LYS A 25 -65.28 1.02 30.60
N ASP A 26 -64.14 1.65 30.33
CA ASP A 26 -63.94 2.49 29.14
C ASP A 26 -63.07 1.82 28.07
N GLY A 27 -62.44 0.67 28.40
CA GLY A 27 -61.54 -0.09 27.54
C GLY A 27 -60.19 0.59 27.28
N ASN A 28 -59.82 1.62 28.04
CA ASN A 28 -58.54 2.33 27.84
C ASN A 28 -57.37 1.49 28.36
N LEU A 29 -56.43 1.14 27.48
CA LEU A 29 -55.28 0.28 27.77
C LEU A 29 -53.96 1.03 27.55
N VAL A 30 -53.04 0.91 28.50
CA VAL A 30 -51.65 1.36 28.35
C VAL A 30 -50.71 0.26 28.81
N ILE A 31 -49.74 -0.10 27.95
CA ILE A 31 -48.64 -1.00 28.28
C ILE A 31 -47.35 -0.18 28.32
N TYR A 32 -46.57 -0.33 29.39
CA TYR A 32 -45.30 0.34 29.56
C TYR A 32 -44.20 -0.65 29.98
N CYS A 33 -42.96 -0.31 29.64
CA CYS A 33 -41.76 -1.02 30.04
C CYS A 33 -40.81 -0.01 30.73
N GLY A 34 -40.64 -0.14 32.04
CA GLY A 34 -39.95 0.86 32.86
C GLY A 34 -40.68 2.20 32.84
N SER A 35 -40.03 3.25 32.32
CA SER A 35 -40.60 4.59 32.14
C SER A 35 -41.19 4.83 30.74
N ASN A 36 -41.07 3.87 29.82
CA ASN A 36 -41.44 4.05 28.42
C ASN A 36 -42.79 3.39 28.13
N ILE A 37 -43.71 4.13 27.51
CA ILE A 37 -44.96 3.57 27.01
C ILE A 37 -44.64 2.81 25.71
N VAL A 38 -44.98 1.52 25.67
CA VAL A 38 -44.74 0.64 24.51
C VAL A 38 -46.00 0.41 23.68
N HIS A 39 -47.18 0.56 24.28
CA HIS A 39 -48.46 0.44 23.58
C HIS A 39 -49.56 1.26 24.25
N ILE A 40 -50.45 1.85 23.45
CA ILE A 40 -51.69 2.50 23.90
C ILE A 40 -52.79 2.03 22.96
N ASP A 41 -53.91 1.59 23.53
CA ASP A 41 -55.12 1.28 22.77
C ASP A 41 -56.38 1.69 23.54
N PHE A 42 -57.48 1.89 22.82
CA PHE A 42 -58.75 2.33 23.37
C PHE A 42 -59.84 1.32 23.03
N ASN A 43 -60.87 1.24 23.88
CA ASN A 43 -62.01 0.34 23.68
C ASN A 43 -61.66 -1.17 23.66
N VAL A 44 -60.67 -1.59 24.45
CA VAL A 44 -60.26 -2.99 24.64
C VAL A 44 -61.23 -3.73 25.56
N LEU A 45 -62.44 -4.01 25.07
CA LEU A 45 -63.49 -4.72 25.81
C LEU A 45 -63.55 -6.22 25.49
N GLU A 46 -62.87 -6.65 24.43
CA GLU A 46 -62.83 -8.03 23.94
C GLU A 46 -61.41 -8.62 24.04
N ALA A 47 -61.31 -9.94 23.85
CA ALA A 47 -60.04 -10.65 23.89
C ALA A 47 -59.05 -10.10 22.86
N SER A 48 -57.90 -9.61 23.31
CA SER A 48 -56.92 -8.90 22.48
C SER A 48 -55.49 -9.28 22.84
N THR A 49 -54.63 -9.36 21.83
CA THR A 49 -53.19 -9.67 22.00
C THR A 49 -52.34 -8.55 21.44
N PHE A 50 -51.44 -8.02 22.25
CA PHE A 50 -50.54 -6.92 21.91
C PHE A 50 -49.11 -7.42 21.88
N SER A 51 -48.45 -7.29 20.72
CA SER A 51 -47.06 -7.71 20.52
C SER A 51 -46.12 -6.50 20.47
N PHE A 52 -45.02 -6.52 21.22
CA PHE A 52 -43.98 -5.49 21.20
C PHE A 52 -42.59 -6.10 21.47
N LEU A 53 -41.53 -5.33 21.24
CA LEU A 53 -40.15 -5.77 21.44
C LEU A 53 -39.58 -5.20 22.74
N ILE A 54 -38.89 -6.05 23.50
CA ILE A 54 -37.97 -5.64 24.57
C ILE A 54 -36.59 -6.17 24.19
N ASP A 55 -35.64 -5.28 23.93
CA ASP A 55 -34.39 -5.61 23.23
C ASP A 55 -34.70 -6.33 21.89
N ASP A 56 -34.31 -7.60 21.76
CA ASP A 56 -34.58 -8.47 20.61
C ASP A 56 -35.72 -9.48 20.88
N ASP A 57 -36.29 -9.51 22.09
CA ASP A 57 -37.31 -10.48 22.47
C ASP A 57 -38.70 -10.00 22.04
N LEU A 58 -39.45 -10.87 21.36
CA LEU A 58 -40.86 -10.59 21.04
C LEU A 58 -41.73 -10.93 22.25
N CYS A 59 -42.28 -9.91 22.89
CA CYS A 59 -43.19 -10.07 24.03
C CYS A 59 -44.64 -9.86 23.60
N GLU A 60 -45.54 -10.63 24.21
CA GLU A 60 -46.98 -10.54 23.99
C GLU A 60 -47.69 -10.32 25.34
N VAL A 61 -48.67 -9.42 25.32
CA VAL A 61 -49.63 -9.23 26.39
C VAL A 61 -51.00 -9.65 25.88
N VAL A 62 -51.64 -10.58 26.57
CA VAL A 62 -52.97 -11.08 26.27
C VAL A 62 -53.94 -10.55 27.32
N VAL A 63 -55.01 -9.92 26.86
CA VAL A 63 -56.12 -9.41 27.66
C VAL A 63 -57.35 -10.24 27.32
N GLU A 64 -57.97 -10.90 28.30
CA GLU A 64 -59.13 -11.77 28.10
C GLU A 64 -60.26 -11.44 29.08
N PRO A 65 -61.54 -11.39 28.64
CA PRO A 65 -62.67 -11.28 29.56
C PRO A 65 -62.76 -12.50 30.49
N ALA A 66 -62.96 -12.26 31.79
CA ALA A 66 -63.13 -13.30 32.80
C ALA A 66 -64.55 -13.25 33.41
N LYS A 67 -64.91 -14.25 34.24
CA LYS A 67 -66.21 -14.26 34.95
C LYS A 67 -66.46 -12.99 35.76
N THR A 68 -65.38 -12.36 36.24
CA THR A 68 -65.40 -11.06 36.91
C THR A 68 -64.20 -10.25 36.42
N GLY A 69 -64.42 -9.24 35.58
CA GLY A 69 -63.36 -8.37 35.05
C GLY A 69 -62.57 -9.01 33.91
N PHE A 70 -61.26 -8.79 33.89
CA PHE A 70 -60.35 -9.28 32.86
C PHE A 70 -59.17 -10.06 33.44
N SER A 71 -58.64 -10.99 32.65
CA SER A 71 -57.41 -11.71 32.87
C SER A 71 -56.30 -11.11 32.00
N TYR A 72 -55.09 -11.04 32.56
CA TYR A 72 -53.93 -10.46 31.91
C TYR A 72 -52.77 -11.46 31.95
N GLN A 73 -52.21 -11.77 30.78
CA GLN A 73 -51.05 -12.64 30.67
C GLN A 73 -49.95 -11.94 29.90
N PHE A 74 -48.71 -12.15 30.34
CA PHE A 74 -47.51 -11.65 29.68
C PHE A 74 -46.57 -12.83 29.44
N PHE A 75 -46.11 -13.02 28.21
CA PHE A 75 -45.13 -14.04 27.87
C PHE A 75 -44.26 -13.61 26.69
N ALA A 76 -43.06 -14.20 26.61
CA ALA A 76 -42.17 -14.03 25.47
C ALA A 76 -42.46 -15.09 24.41
N ASN A 77 -42.76 -14.67 23.18
CA ASN A 77 -43.03 -15.53 22.04
C ASN A 77 -41.73 -15.87 21.29
N ARG A 78 -41.02 -16.85 21.82
CA ARG A 78 -39.70 -17.29 21.31
C ARG A 78 -39.75 -17.94 19.92
N GLU A 79 -40.88 -18.51 19.53
CA GLU A 79 -41.04 -19.16 18.23
C GLU A 79 -41.08 -18.10 17.11
N LYS A 80 -41.96 -17.10 17.23
CA LYS A 80 -42.03 -15.98 16.28
C LYS A 80 -40.73 -15.16 16.26
N GLU A 81 -40.04 -15.04 17.41
CA GLU A 81 -38.72 -14.39 17.46
C GLU A 81 -37.68 -15.15 16.64
N ALA A 82 -37.63 -16.48 16.76
CA ALA A 82 -36.71 -17.34 16.03
C ALA A 82 -36.91 -17.25 14.51
N GLU A 83 -38.16 -17.19 14.06
CA GLU A 83 -38.51 -16.99 12.64
C GLU A 83 -37.96 -15.67 12.10
N ARG A 84 -38.22 -14.56 12.81
CA ARG A 84 -37.72 -13.22 12.43
C ARG A 84 -36.20 -13.16 12.40
N LYS A 85 -35.53 -13.78 13.37
CA LYS A 85 -34.06 -13.84 13.43
C LYS A 85 -33.48 -14.65 12.28
N ALA A 86 -34.17 -15.72 11.86
CA ALA A 86 -33.78 -16.52 10.70
C ALA A 86 -33.92 -15.73 9.39
N GLU A 87 -34.98 -14.94 9.22
CA GLU A 87 -35.18 -14.08 8.06
C GLU A 87 -34.10 -13.01 7.94
N ARG A 88 -33.79 -12.30 9.05
CA ARG A 88 -32.71 -11.30 9.08
C ARG A 88 -31.36 -11.90 8.68
N LYS A 89 -31.00 -13.07 9.23
CA LYS A 89 -29.75 -13.77 8.87
C LYS A 89 -29.65 -14.11 7.39
N LYS A 90 -30.76 -14.41 6.71
CA LYS A 90 -30.76 -14.67 5.26
C LYS A 90 -30.49 -13.39 4.48
N LEU A 91 -31.08 -12.27 4.90
CA LEU A 91 -30.89 -10.97 4.29
C LEU A 91 -29.46 -10.46 4.48
N ASP A 92 -28.91 -10.57 5.69
CA ASP A 92 -27.53 -10.16 6.00
C ASP A 92 -26.51 -10.95 5.18
N ARG A 93 -26.71 -12.27 5.02
CA ARG A 93 -25.86 -13.09 4.15
C ARG A 93 -25.92 -12.66 2.69
N LYS A 94 -27.09 -12.21 2.21
CA LYS A 94 -27.25 -11.70 0.84
C LYS A 94 -26.53 -10.39 0.65
N TYR A 95 -26.70 -9.44 1.58
CA TYR A 95 -26.01 -8.15 1.53
C TYR A 95 -24.49 -8.30 1.69
N LEU A 96 -24.01 -9.12 2.62
CA LEU A 96 -22.59 -9.39 2.79
C LEU A 96 -21.95 -9.92 1.50
N LYS A 97 -22.60 -10.88 0.83
CA LYS A 97 -22.13 -11.39 -0.47
C LYS A 97 -22.09 -10.30 -1.54
N GLN A 98 -23.11 -9.45 -1.61
CA GLN A 98 -23.15 -8.33 -2.56
C GLN A 98 -22.02 -7.33 -2.28
N THR A 99 -21.81 -6.94 -1.02
CA THR A 99 -20.75 -6.02 -0.62
C THR A 99 -19.36 -6.56 -0.97
N ILE A 100 -19.10 -7.85 -0.75
CA ILE A 100 -17.82 -8.48 -1.13
C ILE A 100 -17.61 -8.42 -2.64
N ILE A 101 -18.64 -8.73 -3.44
CA ILE A 101 -18.55 -8.70 -4.91
C ILE A 101 -18.27 -7.27 -5.40
N PHE A 102 -19.02 -6.28 -4.92
CA PHE A 102 -18.80 -4.88 -5.30
C PHE A 102 -17.42 -4.37 -4.88
N GLY A 103 -16.95 -4.74 -3.68
CA GLY A 103 -15.61 -4.40 -3.20
C GLY A 103 -14.50 -5.00 -4.08
N ALA A 104 -14.64 -6.27 -4.49
CA ALA A 104 -13.67 -6.92 -5.37
C ALA A 104 -13.62 -6.26 -6.75
N ILE A 105 -14.77 -5.92 -7.34
CA ILE A 105 -14.84 -5.22 -8.63
C ILE A 105 -14.18 -3.84 -8.54
N PHE A 106 -14.44 -3.09 -7.48
CA PHE A 106 -13.86 -1.77 -7.29
C PHE A 106 -12.33 -1.80 -7.20
N ILE A 107 -11.77 -2.78 -6.47
CA ILE A 107 -10.31 -2.98 -6.38
C ILE A 107 -9.72 -3.31 -7.76
N LEU A 108 -10.38 -4.17 -8.55
CA LEU A 108 -9.93 -4.51 -9.91
C LEU A 108 -9.91 -3.29 -10.83
N VAL A 109 -10.88 -2.39 -10.73
CA VAL A 109 -10.91 -1.15 -11.52
C VAL A 109 -9.75 -0.23 -11.14
N ILE A 110 -9.44 -0.09 -9.85
CA ILE A 110 -8.29 0.71 -9.40
C ILE A 110 -6.99 0.13 -9.93
N ILE A 111 -6.78 -1.18 -9.79
CA ILE A 111 -5.56 -1.86 -10.29
C ILE A 111 -5.46 -1.74 -11.81
N GLY A 112 -6.55 -1.93 -12.54
CA GLY A 112 -6.57 -1.75 -13.99
C GLY A 112 -6.23 -0.31 -14.40
N GLY A 113 -6.79 0.68 -13.70
CA GLY A 113 -6.51 2.10 -13.92
C GLY A 113 -5.05 2.46 -13.68
N THR A 114 -4.45 2.00 -12.59
CA THR A 114 -3.02 2.29 -12.30
C THR A 114 -2.10 1.65 -13.32
N ILE A 115 -2.37 0.41 -13.74
CA ILE A 115 -1.61 -0.27 -14.79
C ILE A 115 -1.68 0.53 -16.11
N LEU A 116 -2.87 1.01 -16.51
CA LEU A 116 -3.04 1.81 -17.73
C LEU A 116 -2.28 3.14 -17.66
N VAL A 117 -2.38 3.87 -16.55
CA VAL A 117 -1.68 5.14 -16.35
C VAL A 117 -0.16 4.94 -16.41
N VAL A 118 0.37 3.93 -15.71
CA VAL A 118 1.81 3.61 -15.72
C VAL A 118 2.26 3.17 -17.11
N SER A 119 1.47 2.35 -17.79
CA SER A 119 1.76 1.90 -19.16
C SER A 119 1.84 3.07 -20.13
N GLN A 120 0.87 3.98 -20.11
CA GLN A 120 0.83 5.16 -20.96
C GLN A 120 2.00 6.11 -20.66
N TYR A 121 2.33 6.30 -19.39
CA TYR A 121 3.48 7.11 -18.98
C TYR A 121 4.81 6.51 -19.50
N ARG A 122 5.00 5.19 -19.37
CA ARG A 122 6.17 4.49 -19.91
C ARG A 122 6.28 4.61 -21.43
N GLU A 123 5.16 4.48 -22.14
CA GLU A 123 5.16 4.60 -23.60
C GLU A 123 5.51 6.02 -24.05
N ASN A 124 4.99 7.06 -23.38
CA ASN A 124 5.36 8.45 -23.66
C ASN A 124 6.87 8.71 -23.46
N ILE A 125 7.46 8.17 -22.38
CA ILE A 125 8.92 8.25 -22.15
C ILE A 125 9.66 7.55 -23.30
N ARG A 126 9.26 6.32 -23.65
CA ARG A 126 9.88 5.57 -24.75
C ARG A 126 9.81 6.31 -26.08
N GLN A 127 8.67 6.91 -26.41
CA GLN A 127 8.50 7.68 -27.64
C GLN A 127 9.44 8.89 -27.67
N ARG A 128 9.56 9.64 -26.56
CA ARG A 128 10.52 10.75 -26.44
C ARG A 128 11.97 10.28 -26.58
N GLU A 129 12.33 9.18 -25.93
CA GLU A 129 13.67 8.61 -26.06
C GLU A 129 13.96 8.14 -27.49
N MET A 130 12.98 7.55 -28.17
CA MET A 130 13.09 7.14 -29.57
C MET A 130 13.17 8.35 -30.52
N GLU A 131 12.45 9.44 -30.24
CA GLU A 131 12.53 10.69 -31.01
C GLU A 131 13.93 11.29 -30.92
N ILE A 132 14.49 11.40 -29.71
CA ILE A 132 15.88 11.84 -29.49
C ILE A 132 16.87 10.87 -30.17
N ALA A 133 16.62 9.56 -30.10
CA ALA A 133 17.50 8.56 -30.71
C ALA A 133 17.47 8.55 -32.25
N ARG A 134 16.33 8.90 -32.86
CA ARG A 134 16.15 8.96 -34.33
C ARG A 134 16.47 10.32 -34.93
N SER A 135 16.56 11.37 -34.13
CA SER A 135 16.90 12.71 -34.61
C SER A 135 18.29 12.71 -35.25
N ALA A 136 18.37 13.24 -36.47
CA ALA A 136 19.63 13.49 -37.16
C ALA A 136 20.45 14.62 -36.51
N TYR A 137 19.84 15.39 -35.61
CA TYR A 137 20.44 16.52 -34.88
C TYR A 137 20.75 16.15 -33.42
N LYS A 138 21.07 14.88 -33.17
CA LYS A 138 21.42 14.40 -31.84
C LYS A 138 22.83 14.87 -31.48
N SER A 139 22.90 15.77 -30.51
CA SER A 139 24.17 16.26 -29.95
C SER A 139 24.43 15.67 -28.57
N ILE A 140 25.71 15.66 -28.20
CA ILE A 140 26.22 15.02 -27.00
C ILE A 140 26.90 16.10 -26.16
N ALA A 141 26.54 16.19 -24.89
CA ALA A 141 27.22 17.04 -23.92
C ALA A 141 27.55 16.27 -22.64
N THR A 142 28.38 16.87 -21.80
CA THR A 142 28.59 16.42 -20.43
C THR A 142 27.65 17.18 -19.52
N ALA A 143 26.90 16.45 -18.71
CA ALA A 143 26.04 17.00 -17.69
C ALA A 143 26.66 16.81 -16.31
N VAL A 144 26.68 17.87 -15.51
CA VAL A 144 27.10 17.85 -14.10
C VAL A 144 25.88 17.76 -13.22
N VAL A 145 25.90 16.85 -12.24
CA VAL A 145 24.78 16.57 -11.35
C VAL A 145 24.92 17.32 -10.02
N GLU A 146 23.81 17.83 -9.52
CA GLU A 146 23.62 18.39 -8.18
C GLU A 146 22.42 17.68 -7.54
N VAL A 147 22.53 17.37 -6.27
CA VAL A 147 21.73 16.38 -5.58
C VAL A 147 21.03 17.03 -4.39
N GLU A 148 19.70 16.97 -4.36
CA GLU A 148 18.89 17.45 -3.24
C GLU A 148 18.21 16.27 -2.54
N GLU A 149 18.56 16.03 -1.29
CA GLU A 149 17.91 15.03 -0.44
C GLU A 149 16.45 15.41 -0.18
N GLN A 150 15.54 14.47 -0.37
CA GLN A 150 14.13 14.63 0.00
C GLN A 150 13.85 13.83 1.27
N THR A 151 12.75 13.06 1.30
CA THR A 151 12.39 12.20 2.42
C THR A 151 12.92 10.78 2.22
N GLY A 152 13.66 10.26 3.21
CA GLY A 152 14.23 8.91 3.15
C GLY A 152 15.36 8.82 2.12
N ASP A 153 15.41 7.74 1.36
CA ASP A 153 16.42 7.51 0.32
C ASP A 153 16.10 8.20 -1.01
N THR A 154 15.00 8.94 -1.09
CA THR A 154 14.61 9.63 -2.33
C THR A 154 15.37 10.93 -2.49
N VAL A 155 15.88 11.13 -3.69
CA VAL A 155 16.78 12.23 -4.03
C VAL A 155 16.35 12.83 -5.37
N ILE A 156 16.40 14.15 -5.49
CA ILE A 156 16.24 14.85 -6.77
C ILE A 156 17.63 15.14 -7.32
N ALA A 157 17.93 14.60 -8.51
CA ALA A 157 19.17 14.88 -9.23
C ALA A 157 18.88 15.95 -10.29
N TYR A 158 19.32 17.17 -10.02
CA TYR A 158 19.40 18.24 -10.99
C TYR A 158 20.64 18.03 -11.85
N TYR A 159 20.53 18.17 -13.17
CA TYR A 159 21.70 18.12 -14.03
C TYR A 159 21.72 19.31 -14.97
N ARG A 160 22.92 19.85 -15.18
CA ARG A 160 23.16 21.01 -16.04
C ARG A 160 24.17 20.66 -17.12
N PHE A 161 23.94 21.15 -18.34
CA PHE A 161 24.83 20.92 -19.47
C PHE A 161 24.87 22.15 -20.39
N LEU A 162 25.98 22.27 -21.12
CA LEU A 162 26.17 23.29 -22.15
C LEU A 162 25.95 22.69 -23.53
N THR A 163 25.21 23.39 -24.40
CA THR A 163 25.07 23.02 -25.81
C THR A 163 26.29 23.45 -26.61
N ASN A 164 26.43 22.90 -27.82
CA ASN A 164 27.46 23.30 -28.79
C ASN A 164 27.46 24.82 -29.10
N GLU A 165 26.30 25.47 -29.00
CA GLU A 165 26.15 26.92 -29.22
C GLU A 165 26.44 27.75 -27.95
N GLY A 166 26.79 27.10 -26.84
CA GLY A 166 27.08 27.75 -25.56
C GLY A 166 25.85 28.05 -24.69
N GLY A 167 24.67 27.55 -25.06
CA GLY A 167 23.46 27.67 -24.24
C GLY A 167 23.52 26.74 -23.03
N GLU A 168 23.17 27.24 -21.85
CA GLU A 168 23.07 26.45 -20.62
C GLU A 168 21.66 25.94 -20.40
N PHE A 169 21.53 24.64 -20.13
CA PHE A 169 20.25 23.99 -19.86
C PHE A 169 20.33 23.14 -18.61
N SER A 170 19.22 23.09 -17.88
CA SER A 170 19.09 22.29 -16.66
C SER A 170 17.79 21.50 -16.68
N ASN A 171 17.82 20.30 -16.12
CA ASN A 171 16.63 19.51 -15.90
C ASN A 171 16.79 18.69 -14.62
N ALA A 172 15.73 18.03 -14.16
CA ALA A 172 15.74 17.25 -12.93
C ALA A 172 15.17 15.86 -13.16
N VAL A 173 15.69 14.89 -12.43
CA VAL A 173 15.09 13.56 -12.35
C VAL A 173 15.03 13.08 -10.91
N LEU A 174 13.93 12.41 -10.59
CA LEU A 174 13.73 11.79 -9.29
C LEU A 174 14.45 10.44 -9.26
N LEU A 175 15.32 10.24 -8.28
CA LEU A 175 15.98 8.99 -7.96
C LEU A 175 15.41 8.44 -6.65
N PRO A 176 14.50 7.44 -6.69
CA PRO A 176 13.83 6.94 -5.49
C PRO A 176 14.76 6.36 -4.42
N THR A 177 15.98 5.99 -4.81
CA THR A 177 16.97 5.31 -3.97
C THR A 177 18.27 6.10 -3.80
N GLY A 178 18.38 7.30 -4.37
CA GLY A 178 19.63 8.08 -4.41
C GLY A 178 20.74 7.42 -5.22
N LYS A 179 20.41 6.41 -6.03
CA LYS A 179 21.36 5.58 -6.77
C LYS A 179 21.02 5.64 -8.26
N THR A 180 22.05 5.49 -9.09
CA THR A 180 21.90 5.25 -10.53
C THR A 180 21.11 3.95 -10.78
N PRO A 181 20.53 3.74 -11.97
CA PRO A 181 19.94 2.46 -12.34
C PRO A 181 20.91 1.27 -12.24
N ALA A 182 22.23 1.50 -12.36
CA ALA A 182 23.26 0.50 -12.17
C ALA A 182 23.60 0.25 -10.68
N GLY A 183 22.98 0.99 -9.75
CA GLY A 183 23.07 0.77 -8.32
C GLY A 183 24.10 1.63 -7.59
N LEU A 184 25.01 2.32 -8.28
CA LEU A 184 26.01 3.20 -7.66
C LEU A 184 25.36 4.49 -7.11
N PRO A 185 25.85 5.05 -5.99
CA PRO A 185 25.34 6.31 -5.45
C PRO A 185 25.55 7.47 -6.44
N VAL A 186 24.65 8.44 -6.40
CA VAL A 186 24.77 9.70 -7.12
C VAL A 186 25.12 10.81 -6.13
N GLU A 187 26.20 11.52 -6.40
CA GLU A 187 26.73 12.59 -5.55
C GLU A 187 26.87 13.90 -6.35
N ASP A 188 26.98 15.02 -5.63
CA ASP A 188 27.27 16.32 -6.22
C ASP A 188 28.55 16.31 -7.05
N GLY A 189 28.48 16.90 -8.23
CA GLY A 189 29.59 16.94 -9.18
C GLY A 189 29.77 15.65 -9.97
N ASP A 190 28.90 14.65 -9.83
CA ASP A 190 28.94 13.47 -10.69
C ASP A 190 28.62 13.88 -12.15
N GLU A 191 29.32 13.28 -13.12
CA GLU A 191 29.26 13.70 -14.52
C GLU A 191 28.81 12.56 -15.46
N PHE A 192 27.81 12.84 -16.28
CA PHE A 192 27.25 11.85 -17.21
C PHE A 192 27.06 12.42 -18.61
N THR A 193 26.95 11.51 -19.57
CA THR A 193 26.57 11.87 -20.93
C THR A 193 25.11 12.30 -20.98
N VAL A 194 24.82 13.42 -21.62
CA VAL A 194 23.46 13.82 -21.98
C VAL A 194 23.32 13.86 -23.49
N PHE A 195 22.22 13.30 -23.99
CA PHE A 195 21.80 13.47 -25.39
C PHE A 195 20.70 14.51 -25.45
N TYR A 196 20.79 15.42 -26.42
CA TYR A 196 19.79 16.46 -26.65
C TYR A 196 19.63 16.73 -28.14
N THR A 197 18.58 17.44 -28.50
CA THR A 197 18.35 17.91 -29.88
C THR A 197 18.77 19.37 -30.00
N GLU A 198 19.59 19.72 -31.00
CA GLU A 198 20.16 21.08 -31.11
C GLU A 198 19.13 22.20 -31.22
N ASP A 199 18.04 21.98 -31.96
CA ASP A 199 16.94 22.93 -32.13
C ASP A 199 16.00 23.01 -30.91
N ARG A 200 15.97 21.96 -30.08
CA ARG A 200 15.15 21.86 -28.87
C ARG A 200 15.94 21.23 -27.71
N PRO A 201 16.87 21.95 -27.06
CA PRO A 201 17.73 21.34 -26.03
C PRO A 201 16.98 20.92 -24.76
N ASN A 202 15.75 21.40 -24.54
CA ASN A 202 14.86 20.89 -23.49
C ASN A 202 14.41 19.43 -23.74
N ASP A 203 14.47 18.97 -24.98
CA ASP A 203 14.29 17.56 -25.33
C ASP A 203 15.63 16.84 -25.16
N ASN A 204 15.97 16.57 -23.90
CA ASN A 204 17.21 15.94 -23.49
C ASN A 204 16.99 14.67 -22.66
N SER A 205 18.02 13.84 -22.59
CA SER A 205 18.02 12.58 -21.86
C SER A 205 19.39 12.31 -21.26
N LEU A 206 19.47 12.40 -19.93
CA LEU A 206 20.66 12.03 -19.16
C LEU A 206 20.85 10.50 -19.21
N LYS A 207 22.08 10.06 -19.55
CA LYS A 207 22.42 8.65 -19.68
C LYS A 207 23.25 8.18 -18.50
N TRP A 208 22.55 7.72 -17.46
CA TRP A 208 23.14 7.13 -16.24
C TRP A 208 24.08 5.96 -16.50
N SER A 209 23.85 5.19 -17.57
CA SER A 209 24.71 4.09 -18.00
C SER A 209 25.96 4.53 -18.78
N MET A 210 26.09 5.84 -19.04
CA MET A 210 27.21 6.44 -19.78
C MET A 210 27.86 7.56 -18.96
N PRO A 211 28.44 7.26 -17.79
CA PRO A 211 29.31 8.21 -17.10
C PRO A 211 30.48 8.62 -18.00
N VAL A 212 30.94 9.86 -17.86
CA VAL A 212 32.16 10.30 -18.56
C VAL A 212 33.39 9.62 -17.95
N THR A 213 34.53 9.65 -18.65
CA THR A 213 35.76 8.98 -18.19
C THR A 213 36.19 9.43 -16.79
N ALA A 214 36.13 10.73 -16.49
CA ALA A 214 36.44 11.25 -15.16
C ALA A 214 35.51 10.68 -14.08
N GLN A 215 34.23 10.50 -14.40
CA GLN A 215 33.26 9.89 -13.48
C GLN A 215 33.51 8.40 -13.25
N LEU A 216 33.93 7.66 -14.28
CA LEU A 216 34.32 6.25 -14.12
C LEU A 216 35.49 6.11 -13.15
N GLU A 217 36.49 6.99 -13.22
CA GLU A 217 37.62 6.99 -12.28
C GLU A 217 37.19 7.37 -10.86
N ARG A 218 36.27 8.34 -10.70
CA ARG A 218 35.67 8.65 -9.40
C ARG A 218 34.95 7.43 -8.80
N TYR A 219 34.11 6.76 -9.59
CA TYR A 219 33.46 5.52 -9.14
C TYR A 219 34.45 4.42 -8.81
N ARG A 220 35.49 4.22 -9.63
CA ARG A 220 36.56 3.26 -9.35
C ARG A 220 37.21 3.56 -8.00
N SER A 221 37.55 4.82 -7.73
CA SER A 221 38.16 5.24 -6.47
C SER A 221 37.25 4.94 -5.28
N ARG A 222 35.97 5.36 -5.33
CA ARG A 222 34.98 5.12 -4.27
C ARG A 222 34.83 3.63 -3.94
N VAL A 223 34.70 2.80 -4.98
CA VAL A 223 34.52 1.34 -4.82
C VAL A 223 35.79 0.67 -4.31
N THR A 224 36.96 1.11 -4.79
CA THR A 224 38.27 0.62 -4.34
C THR A 224 38.50 0.90 -2.87
N GLU A 225 38.29 2.16 -2.44
CA GLU A 225 38.42 2.55 -1.04
C GLU A 225 37.48 1.75 -0.15
N ARG A 226 36.20 1.65 -0.55
CA ARG A 226 35.21 0.87 0.20
C ARG A 226 35.61 -0.60 0.33
N HIS A 227 36.02 -1.24 -0.76
CA HIS A 227 36.38 -2.65 -0.73
C HIS A 227 37.68 -2.92 0.02
N ALA A 228 38.71 -2.09 -0.15
CA ALA A 228 39.95 -2.19 0.62
C ALA A 228 39.71 -2.01 2.13
N SER A 229 38.83 -1.09 2.52
CA SER A 229 38.50 -0.87 3.95
C SER A 229 37.81 -2.08 4.61
N LEU A 230 37.08 -2.87 3.82
CA LEU A 230 36.33 -4.04 4.31
C LEU A 230 37.15 -5.35 4.24
N HIS A 231 38.23 -5.38 3.45
CA HIS A 231 39.11 -6.55 3.27
C HIS A 231 40.58 -6.15 3.42
N PRO A 232 41.04 -5.84 4.65
CA PRO A 232 42.41 -5.40 4.91
C PRO A 232 43.47 -6.49 4.65
N ASP A 233 43.04 -7.74 4.47
CA ASP A 233 43.87 -8.88 4.09
C ASP A 233 44.22 -8.91 2.58
N LEU A 234 43.48 -8.17 1.75
CA LEU A 234 43.75 -8.07 0.32
C LEU A 234 44.76 -6.95 0.03
N THR A 235 45.70 -7.24 -0.86
CA THR A 235 46.60 -6.20 -1.39
C THR A 235 45.84 -5.26 -2.32
N ALA A 236 46.34 -4.02 -2.49
CA ALA A 236 45.76 -3.06 -3.42
C ALA A 236 45.67 -3.60 -4.86
N GLN A 237 46.62 -4.44 -5.27
CA GLN A 237 46.60 -5.08 -6.59
C GLN A 237 45.46 -6.10 -6.70
N GLN A 238 45.23 -6.91 -5.66
CA GLN A 238 44.12 -7.87 -5.64
C GLN A 238 42.77 -7.18 -5.64
N VAL A 239 42.60 -6.10 -4.86
CA VAL A 239 41.38 -5.27 -4.86
C VAL A 239 41.09 -4.75 -6.27
N ASN A 240 42.06 -4.08 -6.90
CA ASN A 240 41.88 -3.54 -8.25
C ASN A 240 41.56 -4.63 -9.28
N CYS A 241 42.25 -5.76 -9.21
CA CYS A 241 42.01 -6.89 -10.11
C CYS A 241 40.60 -7.45 -9.98
N GLN A 242 40.09 -7.63 -8.76
CA GLN A 242 38.71 -8.09 -8.53
C GLN A 242 37.68 -7.11 -9.07
N LEU A 243 37.92 -5.80 -8.89
CA LEU A 243 37.03 -4.75 -9.41
C LEU A 243 37.05 -4.65 -10.93
N ASP A 244 38.21 -4.86 -11.58
CA ASP A 244 38.31 -4.91 -13.04
C ASP A 244 37.52 -6.10 -13.61
N ILE A 245 37.61 -7.27 -12.96
CA ILE A 245 36.82 -8.45 -13.33
C ILE A 245 35.32 -8.19 -13.13
N ALA A 246 34.93 -7.57 -12.01
CA ALA A 246 33.53 -7.24 -11.74
C ALA A 246 32.96 -6.31 -12.81
N LEU A 247 33.72 -5.28 -13.19
CA LEU A 247 33.36 -4.37 -14.28
C LEU A 247 33.23 -5.10 -15.61
N GLN A 248 34.18 -5.99 -15.92
CA GLN A 248 34.18 -6.74 -17.18
C GLN A 248 32.97 -7.68 -17.30
N LEU A 249 32.58 -8.33 -16.20
CA LEU A 249 31.50 -9.32 -16.21
C LEU A 249 30.09 -8.71 -16.05
N LYS A 250 29.95 -7.65 -15.24
CA LYS A 250 28.64 -7.07 -14.90
C LYS A 250 28.55 -5.55 -15.13
N GLY A 251 29.58 -4.91 -15.67
CA GLY A 251 29.60 -3.45 -15.82
C GLY A 251 29.53 -2.75 -14.46
N LEU A 252 28.89 -1.58 -14.43
CA LEU A 252 28.75 -0.76 -13.22
C LEU A 252 27.95 -1.45 -12.11
N GLU A 253 27.05 -2.38 -12.45
CA GLU A 253 26.35 -3.19 -11.45
C GLU A 253 27.30 -4.09 -10.67
N GLY A 254 28.38 -4.57 -11.31
CA GLY A 254 29.44 -5.32 -10.64
C GLY A 254 30.15 -4.46 -9.60
N TRP A 255 30.44 -3.21 -9.92
CA TRP A 255 30.98 -2.26 -8.95
C TRP A 255 29.99 -1.91 -7.84
N ALA A 256 28.70 -1.79 -8.14
CA ALA A 256 27.66 -1.56 -7.14
C ALA A 256 27.57 -2.75 -6.15
N ASP A 257 27.68 -3.99 -6.63
CA ASP A 257 27.75 -5.17 -5.76
C ASP A 257 28.94 -5.09 -4.80
N PHE A 258 30.10 -4.64 -5.26
CA PHE A 258 31.28 -4.43 -4.40
C PHE A 258 31.12 -3.25 -3.44
N TYR A 259 30.51 -2.14 -3.88
CA TYR A 259 30.30 -0.96 -3.05
C TYR A 259 29.36 -1.27 -1.85
N PHE A 260 28.27 -1.98 -2.12
CA PHE A 260 27.26 -2.35 -1.12
C PHE A 260 27.43 -3.75 -0.53
N GLN A 261 28.64 -4.33 -0.58
CA GLN A 261 28.93 -5.69 -0.14
C GLN A 261 28.61 -6.02 1.34
N HIS A 262 28.41 -5.00 2.18
CA HIS A 262 28.03 -5.13 3.59
C HIS A 262 26.56 -4.77 3.86
N ALA A 263 25.88 -4.15 2.90
CA ALA A 263 24.49 -3.71 3.06
C ALA A 263 23.55 -4.93 3.15
N THR A 264 22.46 -4.81 3.89
CA THR A 264 21.41 -5.82 3.91
C THR A 264 20.45 -5.66 2.73
N PRO A 265 19.67 -6.71 2.37
CA PRO A 265 18.62 -6.58 1.37
C PRO A 265 17.55 -5.52 1.70
N GLU A 266 17.34 -5.22 2.98
CA GLU A 266 16.43 -4.16 3.43
C GLU A 266 17.02 -2.77 3.19
N GLU A 267 18.33 -2.58 3.43
CA GLU A 267 19.03 -1.32 3.18
C GLU A 267 19.23 -1.03 1.68
N ASN A 268 19.50 -2.07 0.89
CA ASN A 268 19.59 -1.95 -0.56
C ASN A 268 19.10 -3.23 -1.25
N PRO A 269 17.85 -3.26 -1.75
CA PRO A 269 17.27 -4.44 -2.38
C PRO A 269 18.01 -4.91 -3.65
N PHE A 270 18.70 -4.01 -4.35
CA PHE A 270 19.29 -4.27 -5.66
C PHE A 270 20.77 -4.68 -5.59
N ASN A 271 21.54 -4.06 -4.70
CA ASN A 271 22.95 -4.39 -4.48
C ASN A 271 23.23 -4.48 -2.99
N ASN A 272 23.61 -5.66 -2.50
CA ASN A 272 23.76 -5.94 -1.09
C ASN A 272 24.75 -7.09 -0.87
N ASN A 273 24.90 -7.51 0.38
CA ASN A 273 25.77 -8.60 0.76
C ASN A 273 25.45 -9.93 0.03
N LEU A 274 24.20 -10.18 -0.38
CA LEU A 274 23.82 -11.39 -1.11
C LEU A 274 24.22 -11.31 -2.58
N THR A 275 24.03 -10.15 -3.21
CA THR A 275 24.42 -9.96 -4.62
C THR A 275 25.93 -9.97 -4.78
N TYR A 276 26.65 -9.33 -3.85
CA TYR A 276 28.11 -9.45 -3.73
C TYR A 276 28.57 -10.90 -3.59
N LYS A 277 28.04 -11.63 -2.59
CA LYS A 277 28.39 -13.05 -2.36
C LYS A 277 28.07 -13.90 -3.58
N ARG A 278 26.98 -13.62 -4.30
CA ARG A 278 26.61 -14.32 -5.53
C ARG A 278 27.64 -14.06 -6.62
N LEU A 279 28.03 -12.81 -6.84
CA LEU A 279 29.04 -12.43 -7.83
C LEU A 279 30.38 -13.11 -7.54
N VAL A 280 30.93 -12.97 -6.33
CA VAL A 280 32.26 -13.54 -6.01
C VAL A 280 32.27 -15.07 -5.94
N ARG A 281 31.10 -15.70 -5.79
CA ARG A 281 30.96 -17.16 -5.82
C ARG A 281 30.67 -17.71 -7.21
N ASP A 282 30.34 -16.85 -8.16
CA ASP A 282 30.02 -17.24 -9.53
C ASP A 282 31.23 -17.86 -10.22
N VAL A 283 30.99 -18.90 -11.03
CA VAL A 283 32.07 -19.69 -11.65
C VAL A 283 32.94 -18.83 -12.58
N PRO A 284 32.37 -18.05 -13.52
CA PRO A 284 33.10 -17.07 -14.32
C PRO A 284 34.00 -16.14 -13.51
N PHE A 285 33.48 -15.57 -12.41
CA PHE A 285 34.23 -14.64 -11.58
C PHE A 285 35.42 -15.32 -10.91
N LYS A 286 35.21 -16.50 -10.30
CA LYS A 286 36.30 -17.27 -9.66
C LYS A 286 37.40 -17.64 -10.64
N GLN A 287 37.04 -18.14 -11.81
CA GLN A 287 38.01 -18.52 -12.85
C GLN A 287 38.83 -17.31 -13.32
N ALA A 288 38.19 -16.15 -13.48
CA ALA A 288 38.89 -14.92 -13.83
C ALA A 288 39.85 -14.48 -12.72
N VAL A 289 39.43 -14.54 -11.45
CA VAL A 289 40.27 -14.18 -10.29
C VAL A 289 41.47 -15.13 -10.16
N GLU A 290 41.27 -16.44 -10.27
CA GLU A 290 42.35 -17.43 -10.22
C GLU A 290 43.38 -17.21 -11.33
N LYS A 291 42.91 -16.87 -12.53
CA LYS A 291 43.78 -16.63 -13.69
C LYS A 291 44.52 -15.28 -13.63
N ALA A 292 43.85 -14.22 -13.19
CA ALA A 292 44.33 -12.85 -13.33
C ALA A 292 44.85 -12.21 -12.03
N CYS A 293 44.29 -12.59 -10.87
CA CYS A 293 44.58 -11.94 -9.59
C CYS A 293 45.50 -12.75 -8.67
N LEU A 294 45.66 -14.07 -8.90
CA LEU A 294 46.50 -14.94 -8.06
C LEU A 294 47.89 -15.24 -8.68
N LEU A 295 48.15 -14.80 -9.92
CA LEU A 295 49.36 -15.15 -10.70
C LEU A 295 50.31 -13.97 -10.98
N ARG A 296 50.18 -12.84 -10.27
CA ARG A 296 51.11 -11.70 -10.38
C ARG A 296 51.42 -11.07 -9.04
#